data_AF-A0A970AT69-F1
#
_entry.id   AF-A0A970AT69-F1
#
_cell.length_a   1.000
_cell.length_b   1.000
_cell.length_c   1.000
_cell.angle_alpha   90.00
_cell.angle_beta   90.00
_cell.angle_gamma   90.00
#
_symmetry.space_group_name_H-M   'P 1'
#
loop_
_entity.id
_entity.type
_entity.pdbx_description
1 polymer ?
#
loop_
_entity_poly.entity_id
_entity_poly.type
_entity_poly.pdbx_seq_one_letter_code
_entity_poly.pdbx_strand_id
1 'polypeptide(L)'
;MGRTRLEATETALWECIERDALALWWHGGLPACSVPLEEIDRLHPRLTWWLDGRDRVTRLLDLTTDIGLPVVAAVSSDRNGRHVALGTAARPERAAATLAAVTEMVQTEVAMDAAQEAGDPELLAWTNAASTDLQAQFRVADHARPAPPGNLLRRLADLGLTAFAVDLTLAGDPLPSMRVLVPGLCAMGGHVDTPRFRRLCPSSRAPSFPEPY
;
A
#
# COMPACT_ATOMS: atom_id res chain seq x y z
N MET A 1 13.63 9.73 4.33
CA MET A 1 15.11 9.88 4.49
C MET A 1 15.81 9.04 3.42
N GLY A 2 17.09 9.28 3.15
CA GLY A 2 17.85 8.51 2.16
C GLY A 2 19.34 8.85 2.21
N ARG A 3 20.18 8.15 1.44
CA ARG A 3 21.64 8.42 1.41
C ARG A 3 21.95 9.71 0.64
N THR A 4 21.08 10.06 -0.28
CA THR A 4 21.11 11.32 -1.04
C THR A 4 19.76 12.01 -0.97
N ARG A 5 19.72 13.32 -1.26
CA ARG A 5 18.46 14.07 -1.38
C ARG A 5 17.55 13.45 -2.44
N LEU A 6 18.12 13.01 -3.57
CA LEU A 6 17.36 12.39 -4.65
C LEU A 6 16.66 11.11 -4.18
N GLU A 7 17.40 10.18 -3.56
CA GLU A 7 16.82 8.93 -3.04
C GLU A 7 15.74 9.20 -1.98
N ALA A 8 15.97 10.18 -1.10
CA ALA A 8 15.01 10.57 -0.09
C ALA A 8 13.73 11.17 -0.72
N THR A 9 13.88 11.96 -1.79
CA THR A 9 12.75 12.50 -2.56
C THR A 9 11.99 11.41 -3.32
N GLU A 10 12.69 10.48 -3.97
CA GLU A 10 12.06 9.38 -4.70
C GLU A 10 11.27 8.48 -3.75
N THR A 11 11.86 8.09 -2.62
CA THR A 11 11.20 7.27 -1.60
C THR A 11 9.94 7.97 -1.07
N ALA A 12 10.04 9.26 -0.73
CA ALA A 12 8.90 10.04 -0.25
C ALA A 12 7.80 10.19 -1.33
N LEU A 13 8.18 10.27 -2.62
CA LEU A 13 7.22 10.30 -3.72
C LEU A 13 6.50 8.96 -3.88
N TRP A 14 7.23 7.84 -3.79
CA TRP A 14 6.64 6.49 -3.84
C TRP A 14 5.65 6.30 -2.70
N GLU A 15 5.97 6.76 -1.50
CA GLU A 15 5.09 6.72 -0.34
C GLU A 15 3.79 7.53 -0.56
N CYS A 16 3.85 8.70 -1.22
CA CYS A 16 2.64 9.43 -1.62
C CYS A 16 1.76 8.62 -2.59
N ILE A 17 2.37 7.95 -3.57
CA ILE A 17 1.65 7.17 -4.58
C ILE A 17 1.06 5.88 -3.98
N GLU A 18 1.79 5.26 -3.05
CA GLU A 18 1.33 4.12 -2.29
C GLU A 18 0.04 4.44 -1.52
N ARG A 19 0.04 5.54 -0.77
CA ARG A 19 -1.14 5.97 -0.01
C ARG A 19 -2.33 6.35 -0.90
N ASP A 20 -2.08 6.92 -2.08
CA ASP A 20 -3.13 7.18 -3.08
C ASP A 20 -3.77 5.88 -3.57
N ALA A 21 -2.94 4.91 -3.97
CA ALA A 21 -3.40 3.62 -4.45
C ALA A 21 -4.16 2.84 -3.37
N LEU A 22 -3.64 2.83 -2.14
CA LEU A 22 -4.30 2.23 -0.98
C LEU A 22 -5.67 2.89 -0.73
N ALA A 23 -5.75 4.22 -0.71
CA ALA A 23 -7.02 4.92 -0.48
C ALA A 23 -8.05 4.66 -1.60
N LEU A 24 -7.61 4.61 -2.87
CA LEU A 24 -8.47 4.31 -4.01
C LEU A 24 -9.00 2.86 -3.97
N TRP A 25 -8.17 1.90 -3.60
CA TRP A 25 -8.58 0.52 -3.41
C TRP A 25 -9.53 0.38 -2.20
N TRP A 26 -9.15 0.95 -1.06
CA TRP A 26 -9.83 0.77 0.22
C TRP A 26 -11.17 1.49 0.29
N HIS A 27 -11.20 2.78 -0.03
CA HIS A 27 -12.41 3.60 0.05
C HIS A 27 -13.16 3.69 -1.28
N GLY A 28 -12.42 3.59 -2.38
CA GLY A 28 -12.96 3.72 -3.73
C GLY A 28 -13.46 2.40 -4.32
N GLY A 29 -13.07 1.25 -3.72
CA GLY A 29 -13.41 -0.07 -4.24
C GLY A 29 -12.79 -0.36 -5.60
N LEU A 30 -11.66 0.31 -5.92
CA LEU A 30 -10.95 0.06 -7.17
C LEU A 30 -10.50 -1.42 -7.20
N PRO A 31 -10.72 -2.17 -8.30
CA PRO A 31 -10.35 -3.58 -8.35
C PRO A 31 -8.85 -3.78 -8.20
N ALA A 32 -8.45 -4.90 -7.58
CA ALA A 32 -7.06 -5.32 -7.48
C ALA A 32 -6.82 -6.63 -8.24
N CYS A 33 -5.67 -6.72 -8.91
CA CYS A 33 -5.23 -7.97 -9.56
C CYS A 33 -4.46 -8.84 -8.58
N SER A 34 -4.48 -10.17 -8.73
CA SER A 34 -3.60 -11.03 -7.94
C SER A 34 -2.15 -10.91 -8.41
N VAL A 35 -1.22 -10.95 -7.46
CA VAL A 35 0.21 -11.17 -7.71
C VAL A 35 0.57 -12.59 -7.25
N PRO A 36 1.27 -13.38 -8.08
CA PRO A 36 1.77 -14.69 -7.66
C PRO A 36 2.71 -14.57 -6.46
N LEU A 37 2.54 -15.41 -5.45
CA LEU A 37 3.41 -15.40 -4.26
C LEU A 37 4.87 -15.65 -4.60
N GLU A 38 5.13 -16.46 -5.63
CA GLU A 38 6.47 -16.81 -6.10
C GLU A 38 7.27 -15.61 -6.62
N GLU A 39 6.62 -14.46 -6.82
CA GLU A 39 7.31 -13.24 -7.23
C GLU A 39 8.30 -12.74 -6.16
N ILE A 40 8.03 -12.99 -4.87
CA ILE A 40 8.94 -12.60 -3.78
C ILE A 40 10.24 -13.43 -3.78
N ASP A 41 10.15 -14.69 -4.20
CA ASP A 41 11.28 -15.62 -4.21
C ASP A 41 12.37 -15.21 -5.23
N ARG A 42 12.05 -14.30 -6.16
CA ARG A 42 13.04 -13.68 -7.06
C ARG A 42 14.11 -12.88 -6.32
N LEU A 43 13.73 -12.23 -5.21
CA LEU A 43 14.62 -11.39 -4.40
C LEU A 43 15.04 -12.09 -3.10
N HIS A 44 14.15 -12.90 -2.52
CA HIS A 44 14.41 -13.60 -1.28
C HIS A 44 13.96 -15.07 -1.37
N PRO A 45 14.85 -15.98 -1.78
CA PRO A 45 14.48 -17.39 -1.98
C PRO A 45 13.85 -18.02 -0.74
N ARG A 46 12.84 -18.87 -0.94
CA ARG A 46 12.10 -19.63 0.08
C ARG A 46 11.18 -18.81 0.98
N LEU A 47 10.96 -17.54 0.68
CA LEU A 47 10.01 -16.75 1.46
C LEU A 47 8.58 -17.22 1.20
N THR A 48 8.25 -17.65 -0.01
CA THR A 48 6.94 -18.27 -0.31
C THR A 48 6.73 -19.54 0.51
N TRP A 49 7.73 -20.43 0.57
CA TRP A 49 7.67 -21.64 1.38
C TRP A 49 7.45 -21.33 2.88
N TRP A 50 8.11 -20.30 3.39
CA TRP A 50 7.91 -19.88 4.77
C TRP A 50 6.49 -19.35 5.00
N LEU A 51 5.96 -18.52 4.09
CA LEU A 51 4.58 -18.03 4.18
C LEU A 51 3.56 -19.18 4.16
N ASP A 52 3.74 -20.15 3.27
CA ASP A 52 2.87 -21.34 3.15
C ASP A 52 2.92 -22.25 4.39
N GLY A 53 4.05 -22.25 5.12
CA GLY A 53 4.24 -23.05 6.33
C GLY A 53 3.57 -22.47 7.58
N ARG A 54 2.97 -21.28 7.50
CA ARG A 54 2.34 -20.61 8.64
C ARG A 54 0.86 -20.99 8.75
N ASP A 55 0.29 -20.82 9.95
CA ASP A 55 -1.17 -20.94 10.13
C ASP A 55 -1.93 -19.67 9.73
N ARG A 56 -1.53 -19.09 8.59
CA ARG A 56 -2.10 -17.86 8.03
C ARG A 56 -2.17 -18.01 6.52
N VAL A 57 -3.13 -17.32 5.92
CA VAL A 57 -3.31 -17.25 4.47
C VAL A 57 -2.83 -15.90 4.00
N THR A 58 -1.78 -15.87 3.17
CA THR A 58 -1.27 -14.65 2.56
C THR A 58 -1.80 -14.50 1.13
N ARG A 59 -2.32 -13.32 0.81
CA ARG A 59 -2.73 -12.91 -0.54
C ARG A 59 -1.95 -11.66 -0.93
N LEU A 60 -1.51 -11.60 -2.19
CA LEU A 60 -0.86 -10.43 -2.75
C LEU A 60 -1.75 -9.80 -3.82
N LEU A 61 -1.91 -8.49 -3.71
CA LEU A 61 -2.78 -7.68 -4.55
C LEU A 61 -1.98 -6.57 -5.22
N ASP A 62 -2.08 -6.47 -6.54
CA ASP A 62 -1.55 -5.38 -7.34
C ASP A 62 -2.56 -4.22 -7.33
N LEU A 63 -2.15 -3.11 -6.70
CA LEU A 63 -2.93 -1.88 -6.56
C LEU A 63 -2.46 -0.79 -7.55
N THR A 64 -1.65 -1.15 -8.55
CA THR A 64 -1.09 -0.19 -9.51
C THR A 64 -2.20 0.60 -10.20
N THR A 65 -2.19 1.92 -10.01
CA THR A 65 -3.18 2.84 -10.58
C THR A 65 -2.72 3.39 -11.94
N ASP A 66 -3.49 4.29 -12.53
CA ASP A 66 -3.11 5.04 -13.73
C ASP A 66 -1.80 5.84 -13.60
N ILE A 67 -1.17 5.96 -12.44
CA ILE A 67 0.19 6.50 -12.29
C ILE A 67 1.23 5.49 -12.81
N GLY A 68 0.95 4.20 -12.78
CA GLY A 68 1.78 3.12 -13.33
C GLY A 68 2.97 2.70 -12.47
N LEU A 69 3.25 3.38 -11.35
CA LEU A 69 4.25 2.90 -10.38
C LEU A 69 3.69 1.65 -9.69
N PRO A 70 4.41 0.51 -9.67
CA PRO A 70 3.95 -0.68 -8.99
C PRO A 70 3.65 -0.43 -7.50
N VAL A 71 2.41 -0.73 -7.10
CA VAL A 71 1.98 -0.72 -5.70
C VAL A 71 1.40 -2.09 -5.38
N VAL A 72 1.89 -2.72 -4.31
CA VAL A 72 1.43 -4.04 -3.88
C VAL A 72 0.89 -3.94 -2.47
N ALA A 73 -0.25 -4.59 -2.22
CA ALA A 73 -0.75 -4.88 -0.89
C ALA A 73 -0.54 -6.37 -0.58
N ALA A 74 0.05 -6.67 0.57
CA ALA A 74 0.10 -8.00 1.15
C ALA A 74 -0.94 -8.08 2.27
N VAL A 75 -1.83 -9.06 2.18
CA VAL A 75 -2.93 -9.27 3.11
C VAL A 75 -2.76 -10.64 3.74
N SER A 76 -2.76 -10.69 5.07
CA SER A 76 -2.68 -11.94 5.83
C SER A 76 -3.89 -12.10 6.73
N SER A 77 -4.46 -13.28 6.78
CA SER A 77 -5.59 -13.61 7.67
C SER A 77 -5.43 -15.01 8.23
N ASP A 78 -6.24 -15.36 9.22
CA ASP A 78 -6.47 -16.77 9.55
C ASP A 78 -7.26 -17.49 8.42
N ARG A 79 -7.47 -18.80 8.58
CA ARG A 79 -8.18 -19.64 7.60
C ARG A 79 -9.66 -19.30 7.43
N ASN A 80 -10.25 -18.56 8.37
CA ASN A 80 -11.64 -18.08 8.31
C ASN A 80 -11.70 -16.64 7.79
N GLY A 81 -10.60 -16.14 7.24
CA GLY A 81 -10.49 -14.80 6.69
C GLY A 81 -10.49 -13.69 7.75
N ARG A 82 -10.26 -13.98 9.03
CA ARG A 82 -10.25 -12.98 10.13
C ARG A 82 -8.83 -12.65 10.59
N HIS A 83 -8.71 -11.80 11.62
CA HIS A 83 -7.43 -11.30 12.15
C HIS A 83 -6.57 -10.70 11.04
N VAL A 84 -7.18 -9.85 10.21
CA VAL A 84 -6.54 -9.35 8.98
C VAL A 84 -5.38 -8.42 9.32
N ALA A 85 -4.19 -8.75 8.82
CA ALA A 85 -3.02 -7.88 8.81
C ALA A 85 -2.75 -7.40 7.38
N LEU A 86 -2.35 -6.14 7.23
CA LEU A 86 -2.08 -5.51 5.94
C LEU A 86 -0.66 -4.92 5.95
N GLY A 87 0.02 -5.00 4.81
CA GLY A 87 1.19 -4.19 4.49
C GLY A 87 1.10 -3.71 3.04
N THR A 88 1.61 -2.51 2.76
CA THR A 88 1.62 -1.95 1.41
C THR A 88 3.00 -1.47 1.03
N ALA A 89 3.30 -1.42 -0.26
CA ALA A 89 4.54 -0.80 -0.71
C ALA A 89 4.44 -0.37 -2.16
N ALA A 90 5.02 0.80 -2.45
CA ALA A 90 5.30 1.23 -3.81
C ALA A 90 6.80 1.15 -4.14
N ARG A 91 7.18 0.51 -5.24
CA ARG A 91 8.57 0.46 -5.74
C ARG A 91 8.61 0.45 -7.28
N PRO A 92 9.70 0.91 -7.92
CA PRO A 92 9.84 0.83 -9.38
C PRO A 92 9.78 -0.60 -9.94
N GLU A 93 10.30 -1.57 -9.18
CA GLU A 93 10.20 -2.99 -9.51
C GLU A 93 9.13 -3.67 -8.66
N ARG A 94 8.22 -4.40 -9.30
CA ARG A 94 7.08 -5.06 -8.63
C ARG A 94 7.55 -6.09 -7.59
N ALA A 95 8.57 -6.90 -7.89
CA ALA A 95 9.12 -7.86 -6.93
C ALA A 95 9.65 -7.17 -5.65
N ALA A 96 10.27 -6.00 -5.80
CA ALA A 96 10.72 -5.20 -4.66
C ALA A 96 9.55 -4.62 -3.86
N ALA A 97 8.47 -4.17 -4.54
CA ALA A 97 7.24 -3.75 -3.89
C ALA A 97 6.61 -4.92 -3.12
N THR A 98 6.56 -6.11 -3.72
CA THR A 98 5.99 -7.31 -3.08
C THR A 98 6.76 -7.70 -1.81
N LEU A 99 8.09 -7.74 -1.87
CA LEU A 99 8.91 -8.04 -0.70
C LEU A 99 8.71 -7.03 0.43
N ALA A 100 8.68 -5.74 0.10
CA ALA A 100 8.44 -4.68 1.07
C ALA A 100 7.04 -4.78 1.70
N ALA A 101 5.99 -4.98 0.90
CA ALA A 101 4.62 -5.14 1.39
C ALA A 101 4.47 -6.36 2.31
N VAL A 102 5.10 -7.50 1.98
CA VAL A 102 5.12 -8.68 2.85
C VAL A 102 5.86 -8.39 4.16
N THR A 103 6.98 -7.65 4.10
CA THR A 103 7.73 -7.29 5.29
C THR A 103 6.89 -6.43 6.24
N GLU A 104 6.20 -5.42 5.70
CA GLU A 104 5.29 -4.58 6.49
C GLU A 104 4.12 -5.40 7.06
N MET A 105 3.50 -6.27 6.25
CA MET A 105 2.42 -7.14 6.72
C MET A 105 2.85 -8.02 7.90
N VAL A 106 4.05 -8.58 7.87
CA VAL A 106 4.60 -9.37 8.99
C VAL A 106 4.87 -8.48 10.22
N GLN A 107 5.29 -7.23 10.03
CA GLN A 107 5.43 -6.29 11.14
C GLN A 107 4.07 -5.95 11.76
N THR A 108 3.03 -5.77 10.94
CA THR A 108 1.64 -5.59 11.40
C THR A 108 1.16 -6.79 12.20
N GLU A 109 1.44 -8.02 11.76
CA GLU A 109 1.11 -9.24 12.54
C GLU A 109 1.76 -9.22 13.93
N VAL A 110 3.05 -8.88 14.01
CA VAL A 110 3.76 -8.79 15.29
C VAL A 110 3.19 -7.69 16.18
N ALA A 111 2.82 -6.54 15.61
CA ALA A 111 2.18 -5.46 16.34
C ALA A 111 0.80 -5.86 16.88
N MET A 112 0.00 -6.58 16.09
CA MET A 112 -1.29 -7.12 16.50
C MET A 112 -1.14 -8.13 17.65
N ASP A 113 -0.14 -9.01 17.61
CA ASP A 113 0.12 -9.97 18.69
C ASP A 113 0.43 -9.23 20.01
N ALA A 114 1.31 -8.22 19.97
CA ALA A 114 1.64 -7.40 21.14
C ALA A 114 0.42 -6.61 21.67
N ALA A 115 -0.42 -6.08 20.78
CA ALA A 115 -1.61 -5.34 21.15
C ALA A 115 -2.72 -6.24 21.73
N GLN A 116 -2.81 -7.50 21.27
CA GLN A 116 -3.69 -8.50 21.86
C GLN A 116 -3.29 -8.81 23.31
N GLU A 117 -1.99 -9.00 23.57
CA GLU A 117 -1.47 -9.21 24.92
C GLU A 117 -1.76 -8.01 25.85
N ALA A 118 -1.74 -6.80 25.30
CA ALA A 118 -2.06 -5.57 26.01
C ALA A 118 -3.57 -5.33 26.18
N GLY A 119 -4.45 -6.09 25.51
CA GLY A 119 -5.89 -5.90 25.55
C GLY A 119 -6.35 -4.61 24.85
N ASP A 120 -5.69 -4.23 23.75
CA ASP A 120 -5.98 -3.02 22.99
C ASP A 120 -7.41 -3.03 22.40
N PRO A 121 -8.29 -2.07 22.76
CA PRO A 121 -9.64 -1.99 22.22
C PRO A 121 -9.68 -1.68 20.71
N GLU A 122 -8.67 -1.00 20.17
CA GLU A 122 -8.60 -0.67 18.74
C GLU A 122 -8.37 -1.94 17.90
N LEU A 123 -7.45 -2.81 18.34
CA LEU A 123 -7.24 -4.12 17.73
C LEU A 123 -8.51 -4.98 17.78
N LEU A 124 -9.23 -4.95 18.91
CA LEU A 124 -10.47 -5.71 19.06
C LEU A 124 -11.54 -5.21 18.09
N ALA A 125 -11.70 -3.89 17.95
CA ALA A 125 -12.63 -3.29 16.99
C ALA A 125 -12.26 -3.67 15.54
N TRP A 126 -10.97 -3.59 15.20
CA TRP A 126 -10.45 -3.99 13.91
C TRP A 126 -10.71 -5.46 13.60
N THR A 127 -10.36 -6.36 14.51
CA THR A 127 -10.54 -7.81 14.37
C THR A 127 -12.00 -8.21 14.17
N ASN A 128 -12.93 -7.50 14.80
CA ASN A 128 -14.36 -7.72 14.64
C ASN A 128 -14.89 -7.23 13.28
N ALA A 129 -14.34 -6.13 12.76
CA ALA A 129 -14.77 -5.53 11.52
C ALA A 129 -14.15 -6.21 10.28
N ALA A 130 -12.87 -6.55 10.33
CA ALA A 130 -12.11 -6.97 9.15
C ALA A 130 -12.23 -8.45 8.81
N SER A 131 -12.57 -8.73 7.54
CA SER A 131 -12.57 -10.06 6.97
C SER A 131 -12.17 -10.08 5.50
N THR A 132 -11.29 -10.98 5.09
CA THR A 132 -10.95 -11.14 3.67
C THR A 132 -12.05 -11.79 2.83
N ASP A 133 -13.12 -12.30 3.47
CA ASP A 133 -14.25 -12.96 2.81
C ASP A 133 -15.49 -12.06 2.71
N LEU A 134 -15.71 -11.18 3.69
CA LEU A 134 -16.87 -10.28 3.70
C LEU A 134 -16.62 -9.01 2.89
N GLN A 135 -15.43 -8.44 2.99
CA GLN A 135 -15.08 -7.17 2.37
C GLN A 135 -14.77 -7.34 0.87
N ALA A 136 -15.52 -6.62 0.03
CA ALA A 136 -15.45 -6.77 -1.41
C ALA A 136 -14.10 -6.35 -2.02
N GLN A 137 -13.37 -5.44 -1.37
CA GLN A 137 -12.07 -4.95 -1.86
C GLN A 137 -10.99 -6.05 -1.90
N PHE A 138 -11.11 -7.12 -1.10
CA PHE A 138 -10.17 -8.24 -1.14
C PHE A 138 -10.45 -9.23 -2.28
N ARG A 139 -11.53 -9.02 -3.06
CA ARG A 139 -11.82 -9.84 -4.23
C ARG A 139 -10.91 -9.45 -5.38
N VAL A 140 -10.24 -10.45 -5.95
CA VAL A 140 -9.42 -10.26 -7.13
C VAL A 140 -10.31 -10.06 -8.35
N ALA A 141 -9.95 -9.07 -9.18
CA ALA A 141 -10.58 -8.84 -10.47
C ALA A 141 -9.49 -8.68 -11.54
N ASP A 142 -9.65 -9.40 -12.64
CA ASP A 142 -8.73 -9.32 -13.76
C ASP A 142 -8.96 -8.00 -14.51
N HIS A 143 -7.93 -7.16 -14.58
CA HIS A 143 -7.97 -5.90 -15.29
C HIS A 143 -6.60 -5.55 -15.88
N ALA A 144 -6.62 -4.74 -16.94
CA ALA A 144 -5.40 -4.35 -17.63
C ALA A 144 -4.49 -3.55 -16.70
N ARG A 145 -3.26 -4.02 -16.51
CA ARG A 145 -2.25 -3.29 -15.75
C ARG A 145 -1.70 -2.15 -16.59
N PRO A 146 -1.59 -0.93 -16.05
CA PRO A 146 -0.97 0.17 -16.76
C PRO A 146 0.52 -0.10 -16.94
N ALA A 147 1.08 0.36 -18.06
CA ALA A 147 2.50 0.26 -18.31
C ALA A 147 3.28 1.08 -17.27
N PRO A 148 4.45 0.58 -16.81
CA PRO A 148 5.30 1.33 -15.89
C PRO A 148 5.72 2.65 -16.55
N PRO A 149 5.76 3.76 -15.80
CA PRO A 149 6.11 5.06 -16.35
C PRO A 149 7.61 5.08 -16.66
N GLY A 150 7.97 5.47 -17.89
CA GLY A 150 9.37 5.75 -18.21
C GLY A 150 9.94 6.93 -17.42
N ASN A 151 9.09 7.92 -17.10
CA ASN A 151 9.41 9.03 -16.19
C ASN A 151 8.19 9.32 -15.30
N LEU A 152 8.34 9.12 -14.00
CA LEU A 152 7.25 9.24 -13.03
C LEU A 152 6.74 10.67 -12.89
N LEU A 153 7.62 11.67 -12.86
CA LEU A 153 7.23 13.08 -12.76
C LEU A 153 6.46 13.54 -13.99
N ARG A 154 6.89 13.11 -15.18
CA ARG A 154 6.15 13.36 -16.42
C ARG A 154 4.78 12.70 -16.41
N ARG A 155 4.68 11.45 -15.93
CA ARG A 155 3.41 10.76 -15.80
C ARG A 155 2.45 11.49 -14.85
N LEU A 156 2.95 12.01 -13.73
CA LEU A 156 2.16 12.85 -12.83
C LEU A 156 1.69 14.13 -13.54
N ALA A 157 2.58 14.82 -14.25
CA ALA A 157 2.24 16.02 -15.00
C ALA A 157 1.17 15.77 -16.08
N ASP A 158 1.27 14.67 -16.83
CA ASP A 158 0.28 14.25 -17.83
C ASP A 158 -1.10 13.96 -17.21
N LEU A 159 -1.13 13.60 -15.92
CA LEU A 159 -2.36 13.42 -15.12
C LEU A 159 -2.81 14.72 -14.43
N GLY A 160 -2.14 15.84 -14.67
CA GLY A 160 -2.42 17.14 -14.03
C GLY A 160 -1.97 17.24 -12.58
N LEU A 161 -1.08 16.36 -12.13
CA LEU A 161 -0.55 16.31 -10.77
C LEU A 161 0.85 16.93 -10.72
N THR A 162 1.12 17.71 -9.68
CA THR A 162 2.43 18.33 -9.45
C THR A 162 3.02 17.85 -8.13
N ALA A 163 4.27 17.39 -8.16
CA ALA A 163 5.01 17.00 -6.96
C ALA A 163 5.87 18.17 -6.46
N PHE A 164 5.77 18.46 -5.17
CA PHE A 164 6.61 19.41 -4.46
C PHE A 164 7.51 18.66 -3.48
N ALA A 165 8.78 19.02 -3.40
CA ALA A 165 9.73 18.46 -2.44
C ALA A 165 10.28 19.57 -1.56
N VAL A 166 10.29 19.34 -0.25
CA VAL A 166 10.87 20.24 0.76
C VAL A 166 12.02 19.51 1.44
N ASP A 167 13.18 20.14 1.47
CA ASP A 167 14.33 19.66 2.24
C ASP A 167 14.14 20.03 3.71
N LEU A 168 14.11 19.01 4.56
CA LEU A 168 13.99 19.09 6.02
C LEU A 168 15.28 18.66 6.72
N THR A 169 16.39 18.50 5.98
CA THR A 169 17.68 18.09 6.53
C THR A 169 18.19 19.18 7.48
N LEU A 170 18.40 18.81 8.75
CA LEU A 170 18.94 19.73 9.75
C LEU A 170 20.42 20.02 9.49
N ALA A 171 20.87 21.20 9.91
CA ALA A 171 22.29 21.56 9.80
C ALA A 171 23.16 20.56 10.59
N GLY A 172 24.10 19.91 9.89
CA GLY A 172 24.98 18.91 10.48
C GLY A 172 24.43 17.48 10.51
N ASP A 173 23.18 17.25 10.08
CA ASP A 173 22.63 15.90 9.94
C ASP A 173 23.22 15.20 8.69
N PRO A 174 23.85 14.01 8.85
CA PRO A 174 24.43 13.29 7.72
C PRO A 174 23.39 12.66 6.79
N LEU A 175 22.12 12.56 7.19
CA LEU A 175 21.07 11.87 6.42
C LEU A 175 20.06 12.87 5.82
N PRO A 176 20.05 13.03 4.48
CA PRO A 176 19.02 13.79 3.80
C PRO A 176 17.59 13.39 4.18
N SER A 177 16.82 14.37 4.61
CA SER A 177 15.43 14.24 5.02
C SER A 177 14.56 15.10 4.11
N MET A 178 13.73 14.46 3.29
CA MET A 178 12.86 15.16 2.33
C MET A 178 11.40 14.89 2.66
N ARG A 179 10.54 15.90 2.50
CA ARG A 179 9.08 15.74 2.51
C ARG A 179 8.55 16.02 1.11
N VAL A 180 7.79 15.09 0.56
CA VAL A 180 7.12 15.25 -0.74
C VAL A 180 5.62 15.44 -0.53
N LEU A 181 5.03 16.30 -1.35
CA LEU A 181 3.61 16.58 -1.39
C LEU A 181 3.14 16.52 -2.85
N VAL A 182 2.06 15.80 -3.12
CA VAL A 182 1.43 15.76 -4.45
C VAL A 182 -0.06 16.13 -4.31
N PRO A 183 -0.41 17.42 -4.34
CA PRO A 183 -1.80 17.84 -4.22
C PRO A 183 -2.69 17.17 -5.28
N GLY A 184 -3.83 16.65 -4.85
CA GLY A 184 -4.77 15.91 -5.69
C GLY A 184 -4.68 14.39 -5.56
N LEU A 185 -3.62 13.85 -4.94
CA LEU A 185 -3.60 12.46 -4.47
C LEU A 185 -4.45 12.31 -3.20
N CYS A 186 -5.00 11.11 -3.02
CA CYS A 186 -5.73 10.72 -1.82
C CYS A 186 -4.78 10.12 -0.77
N ALA A 187 -5.19 10.12 0.50
CA ALA A 187 -4.50 9.40 1.55
C ALA A 187 -5.50 8.94 2.61
N MET A 188 -5.16 7.83 3.28
CA MET A 188 -5.82 7.37 4.50
C MET A 188 -5.77 8.48 5.57
N GLY A 189 -6.81 8.57 6.41
CA GLY A 189 -6.98 9.56 7.47
C GLY A 189 -7.22 10.98 6.97
N GLY A 190 -7.31 11.17 5.65
CA GLY A 190 -7.38 12.46 4.97
C GLY A 190 -8.65 12.67 4.16
N HIS A 191 -8.68 13.78 3.43
CA HIS A 191 -9.78 14.07 2.51
C HIS A 191 -9.67 13.19 1.26
N VAL A 192 -10.55 12.20 1.15
CA VAL A 192 -10.59 11.27 0.00
C VAL A 192 -11.33 11.83 -1.20
N ASP A 193 -12.11 12.91 -1.07
CA ASP A 193 -12.97 13.45 -2.13
C ASP A 193 -12.24 14.40 -3.10
N THR A 194 -11.12 13.93 -3.65
CA THR A 194 -10.35 14.66 -4.67
C THR A 194 -10.99 14.47 -6.07
N PRO A 195 -10.74 15.38 -7.03
CA PRO A 195 -11.15 15.16 -8.43
C PRO A 195 -10.64 13.82 -9.00
N ARG A 196 -9.45 13.39 -8.57
CA ARG A 196 -8.85 12.11 -8.95
C ARG A 196 -9.68 10.93 -8.41
N PHE A 197 -10.06 10.95 -7.13
CA PHE A 197 -10.92 9.93 -6.54
C PHE A 197 -12.26 9.81 -7.25
N ARG A 198 -12.95 10.94 -7.47
CA ARG A 198 -14.25 10.94 -8.18
C ARG A 198 -14.14 10.38 -9.60
N ARG A 199 -13.04 10.66 -10.30
CA ARG A 199 -12.78 10.17 -11.65
C ARG A 199 -12.53 8.65 -11.68
N LEU A 200 -11.75 8.13 -10.74
CA LEU A 200 -11.37 6.71 -10.71
C LEU A 200 -12.40 5.82 -10.00
N CYS A 201 -13.15 6.38 -9.06
CA CYS A 201 -14.11 5.68 -8.22
C CYS A 201 -15.51 6.33 -8.31
N PRO A 202 -16.11 6.49 -9.51
CA PRO A 202 -17.34 7.26 -9.71
C PRO A 202 -18.57 6.67 -9.01
N SER A 203 -18.50 5.39 -8.64
CA SER A 203 -19.59 4.68 -7.94
C SER A 203 -19.41 4.63 -6.42
N SER A 204 -18.29 5.11 -5.87
CA SER A 204 -18.07 5.14 -4.42
C SER A 204 -18.92 6.24 -3.78
N ARG A 205 -19.70 5.89 -2.75
CA ARG A 205 -20.66 6.80 -2.10
C ARG A 205 -20.17 7.40 -0.78
N ALA A 206 -19.13 6.84 -0.17
CA ALA A 206 -18.37 7.34 0.99
C ALA A 206 -17.48 6.19 1.50
N PRO A 207 -16.35 6.48 2.20
CA PRO A 207 -15.58 5.44 2.87
C PRO A 207 -16.44 4.73 3.92
N SER A 208 -16.71 3.43 3.74
CA SER A 208 -17.63 2.66 4.60
C SER A 208 -16.94 1.63 5.49
N PHE A 209 -15.62 1.51 5.42
CA PHE A 209 -14.83 0.49 6.12
C PHE A 209 -13.71 1.18 6.92
N PRO A 210 -13.48 0.81 8.22
CA PRO A 210 -12.41 1.40 9.02
C PRO A 210 -11.05 1.23 8.36
N GLU A 211 -10.11 2.08 8.73
CA GLU A 211 -8.74 1.99 8.24
C GLU A 211 -8.05 0.75 8.82
N PRO A 212 -7.06 0.18 8.09
CA PRO A 212 -6.26 -0.93 8.59
C PRO A 212 -5.58 -0.59 9.92
N TYR A 213 -5.47 -1.59 10.80
CA TYR A 213 -4.68 -1.55 12.03
C TYR A 213 -3.18 -1.54 11.71
#